data_AF-A0A2G8RYQ6-F1
#
_entry.id   AF-A0A2G8RYQ6-F1
#
_cell.length_a   1.000
_cell.length_b   1.000
_cell.length_c   1.000
_cell.angle_alpha   90.00
_cell.angle_beta   90.00
_cell.angle_gamma   90.00
#
_symmetry.space_group_name_H-M   'P 1'
#
loop_
_entity.id
_entity.type
_entity.pdbx_description
1 polymer ?
#
loop_
_entity_poly.entity_id
_entity_poly.type
_entity_poly.pdbx_seq_one_letter_code
_entity_poly.pdbx_strand_id
1 'polypeptide(L)'
;MLNYNPCVCSNCDGIPGSTGKPILGLIPCACPPPRDQFISALNANVAAGHMVNNTPILAPFPTGDSKAEQQARIATLLSTLQNLRGPGVGCPAVSTVYGQKQQEINALPN
;
A
#
# COMPACT_ATOMS: atom_id res chain seq x y z
N MET A 1 -0.43 18.76 13.50
CA MET A 1 0.49 17.76 14.10
C MET A 1 0.86 16.78 13.00
N LEU A 2 2.02 16.97 12.36
CA LEU A 2 2.57 16.03 11.39
C LEU A 2 3.62 15.22 12.14
N ASN A 3 3.40 13.91 12.28
CA ASN A 3 4.34 13.02 12.95
C ASN A 3 5.59 12.87 12.07
N TYR A 4 6.63 13.63 12.39
CA TYR A 4 7.96 13.52 11.78
C TYR A 4 8.62 12.29 12.38
N ASN A 5 8.59 11.17 11.66
CA ASN A 5 9.46 10.03 11.94
C ASN A 5 10.55 9.99 10.86
N PRO A 6 11.77 10.50 11.14
CA PRO A 6 12.87 10.36 10.20
C PRO A 6 13.23 8.88 10.15
N CYS A 7 13.14 8.25 8.97
CA CYS A 7 13.63 6.90 8.75
C CYS A 7 15.16 6.89 8.90
N VAL A 8 15.64 6.78 10.14
CA VAL A 8 16.89 6.09 10.44
C VAL A 8 16.54 4.61 10.42
N CYS A 9 17.23 3.81 9.59
CA CYS A 9 16.99 2.36 9.46
C CYS A 9 17.40 1.59 10.76
N SER A 10 16.87 1.97 11.93
CA SER A 10 17.14 1.36 13.24
C SER A 10 15.99 1.39 14.24
N ASN A 11 14.79 1.87 13.91
CA ASN A 11 13.62 1.76 14.81
C ASN A 11 12.33 1.36 14.11
N CYS A 12 12.46 0.73 12.95
CA CYS A 12 11.43 -0.14 12.43
C CYS A 12 11.34 -1.39 13.34
N ASP A 13 10.84 -1.22 14.57
CA ASP A 13 10.50 -2.34 15.44
C ASP A 13 9.19 -2.95 14.96
N GLY A 14 9.35 -4.08 14.30
CA GLY A 14 8.25 -4.79 13.69
C GLY A 14 7.47 -5.55 14.72
N ILE A 15 6.27 -5.93 14.31
CA ILE A 15 5.66 -7.13 14.84
C ILE A 15 6.73 -8.23 14.70
N PRO A 16 7.16 -8.88 15.80
CA PRO A 16 8.14 -9.95 15.71
C PRO A 16 7.64 -11.00 14.73
N GLY A 17 8.43 -11.28 13.68
CA GLY A 17 8.18 -12.44 12.87
C GLY A 17 8.27 -13.69 13.75
N SER A 18 7.52 -14.75 13.40
CA SER A 18 7.48 -16.04 14.10
C SER A 18 8.83 -16.77 14.24
N THR A 19 9.92 -16.19 13.71
CA THR A 19 11.28 -16.73 13.69
C THR A 19 12.32 -15.82 14.35
N GLY A 20 11.91 -14.74 15.04
CA GLY A 20 12.83 -13.85 15.75
C GLY A 20 13.68 -12.94 14.84
N LYS A 21 13.42 -12.93 13.53
CA LYS A 21 14.01 -11.97 12.58
C LYS A 21 13.00 -10.84 12.31
N PRO A 22 13.38 -9.55 12.45
CA PRO A 22 12.46 -8.45 12.15
C PRO A 22 12.06 -8.50 10.67
N ILE A 23 10.75 -8.57 10.40
CA ILE A 23 10.19 -8.42 9.04
C ILE A 23 10.62 -7.10 8.37
N LEU A 24 11.08 -6.11 9.17
CA LEU A 24 11.53 -4.81 8.70
C LEU A 24 12.94 -4.79 8.12
N GLY A 25 13.76 -5.82 8.35
CA GLY A 25 15.06 -5.95 7.67
C GLY A 25 14.94 -6.25 6.17
N LEU A 26 13.73 -6.56 5.68
CA LEU A 26 13.43 -6.83 4.27
C LEU A 26 12.68 -5.69 3.59
N ILE A 27 12.23 -4.68 4.34
CA ILE A 27 11.50 -3.55 3.76
C ILE A 27 12.53 -2.52 3.27
N PRO A 28 12.52 -2.14 1.98
CA PRO A 28 13.43 -1.11 1.49
C PRO A 28 13.28 0.19 2.28
N CYS A 29 14.37 0.86 2.67
CA CYS A 29 14.29 2.14 3.42
C CYS A 29 13.57 3.26 2.64
N ALA A 30 13.31 3.08 1.34
CA ALA A 30 12.47 3.96 0.52
C ALA A 30 10.95 3.74 0.74
N CYS A 31 10.57 2.83 1.64
CA CYS A 31 9.20 2.50 1.97
C CYS A 31 8.88 2.92 3.41
N PRO A 32 7.79 3.67 3.65
CA PRO A 32 6.78 4.07 2.68
C PRO A 32 7.27 5.14 1.68
N PRO A 33 6.69 5.17 0.46
CA PRO A 33 6.98 6.24 -0.48
C PRO A 33 6.50 7.59 0.08
N PRO A 34 7.08 8.71 -0.38
CA PRO A 34 6.51 10.04 -0.16
C PRO A 34 5.02 10.07 -0.56
N ARG A 35 4.20 10.74 0.25
CA ARG A 35 2.73 10.76 0.07
C ARG A 35 2.32 11.34 -1.28
N ASP A 36 2.99 12.41 -1.71
CA ASP A 36 2.81 13.05 -3.01
C ASP A 36 3.14 12.10 -4.17
N GLN A 37 4.25 11.36 -4.07
CA GLN A 37 4.62 10.34 -5.06
C GLN A 37 3.54 9.26 -5.16
N PHE A 38 3.06 8.75 -4.02
CA PHE A 38 2.01 7.75 -3.99
C PHE A 38 0.69 8.26 -4.58
N ILE A 39 0.26 9.47 -4.22
CA ILE A 39 -0.98 10.08 -4.73
C ILE A 39 -0.87 10.31 -6.25
N SER A 40 0.28 10.79 -6.72
CA SER A 40 0.51 10.98 -8.16
C SER A 40 0.41 9.65 -8.92
N ALA A 41 1.01 8.57 -8.39
CA ALA A 41 0.93 7.25 -8.99
C ALA A 41 -0.50 6.70 -8.97
N LEU A 42 -1.21 6.83 -7.84
CA LEU A 42 -2.60 6.40 -7.71
C LEU A 42 -3.49 7.11 -8.73
N ASN A 43 -3.39 8.45 -8.83
CA ASN A 43 -4.18 9.23 -9.77
C ASN A 43 -3.90 8.82 -11.23
N ALA A 44 -2.63 8.58 -11.58
CA ALA A 44 -2.27 8.09 -12.90
C ALA A 44 -2.88 6.71 -13.20
N ASN A 45 -2.82 5.78 -12.22
CA ASN A 45 -3.40 4.44 -12.36
C ASN A 45 -4.92 4.50 -12.54
N VAL A 46 -5.61 5.28 -11.71
CA VAL A 46 -7.07 5.43 -11.77
C VAL A 46 -7.51 6.10 -13.08
N ALA A 47 -6.79 7.14 -13.53
CA ALA A 47 -7.06 7.79 -14.80
C ALA A 47 -6.84 6.85 -16.01
N ALA A 48 -5.85 5.96 -15.93
CA ALA A 48 -5.57 4.95 -16.95
C ALA A 48 -6.51 3.72 -16.87
N GLY A 49 -7.20 3.53 -15.73
CA GLY A 49 -7.99 2.33 -15.42
C GLY A 49 -7.16 1.08 -15.08
N HIS A 50 -5.83 1.20 -15.03
CA HIS A 50 -4.89 0.10 -14.75
C HIS A 50 -3.59 0.63 -14.14
N MET A 51 -2.78 -0.26 -13.55
CA MET A 51 -1.46 0.11 -13.03
C MET A 51 -0.53 0.49 -14.19
N VAL A 52 -0.11 1.76 -14.30
CA VAL A 52 0.67 2.24 -15.46
C VAL A 52 2.00 1.51 -15.64
N ASN A 53 2.58 1.01 -14.55
CA ASN A 53 3.83 0.23 -14.56
C ASN A 53 3.59 -1.30 -14.51
N ASN A 54 2.33 -1.76 -14.53
CA ASN A 54 1.94 -3.17 -14.58
C ASN A 54 0.54 -3.32 -15.19
N THR A 55 0.46 -3.06 -16.50
CA THR A 55 -0.80 -2.84 -17.23
C THR A 55 -1.85 -3.97 -17.18
N PRO A 56 -1.50 -5.26 -16.95
CA PRO A 56 -2.50 -6.30 -16.73
C PRO A 56 -3.34 -6.14 -15.45
N ILE A 57 -2.89 -5.34 -14.47
CA ILE A 57 -3.59 -5.13 -13.20
C ILE A 57 -4.50 -3.90 -13.32
N LEU A 58 -5.80 -4.09 -13.13
CA LEU A 58 -6.78 -3.01 -13.16
C LEU A 58 -6.70 -2.12 -11.91
N ALA A 59 -7.14 -0.87 -12.06
CA ALA A 59 -7.15 0.14 -11.00
C ALA A 59 -8.59 0.63 -10.69
N PRO A 60 -9.54 -0.24 -10.30
CA PRO A 60 -10.88 0.20 -9.98
C PRO A 60 -10.89 1.12 -8.75
N PHE A 61 -11.51 2.29 -8.87
CA PHE A 61 -11.60 3.25 -7.76
C PHE A 61 -13.02 3.82 -7.65
N PRO A 62 -13.99 2.98 -7.23
CA PRO A 62 -15.38 3.42 -7.07
C PRO A 62 -15.49 4.46 -5.94
N THR A 63 -16.56 5.27 -5.97
CA THR A 63 -16.79 6.36 -5.01
C THR A 63 -17.81 6.06 -3.92
N GLY A 64 -18.59 4.98 -4.01
CA GLY A 64 -19.59 4.62 -3.00
C GLY A 64 -18.98 3.95 -1.77
N ASP A 65 -19.79 3.69 -0.76
CA ASP A 65 -19.33 3.27 0.57
C ASP A 65 -19.63 1.81 0.91
N SER A 66 -20.10 1.02 -0.06
CA SER A 66 -20.33 -0.41 0.18
C SER A 66 -19.04 -1.16 0.51
N LYS A 67 -19.16 -2.27 1.24
CA LYS A 67 -18.00 -3.14 1.56
C LYS A 67 -17.20 -3.51 0.31
N ALA A 68 -17.89 -3.90 -0.76
CA ALA A 68 -17.25 -4.25 -2.03
C ALA A 68 -16.47 -3.09 -2.66
N GLU A 69 -17.03 -1.87 -2.61
CA GLU A 69 -16.34 -0.68 -3.13
C GLU A 69 -15.14 -0.28 -2.26
N GLN A 70 -15.26 -0.40 -0.93
CA GLN A 70 -14.13 -0.21 -0.02
C GLN A 70 -13.02 -1.23 -0.29
N GLN A 71 -13.37 -2.50 -0.54
CA GLN A 71 -12.42 -3.55 -0.93
C GLN A 71 -11.73 -3.24 -2.25
N ALA A 72 -12.46 -2.77 -3.26
CA ALA A 72 -11.89 -2.37 -4.54
C ALA A 72 -10.88 -1.22 -4.39
N ARG A 73 -11.22 -0.20 -3.60
CA ARG A 73 -10.31 0.92 -3.33
C ARG A 73 -9.04 0.46 -2.62
N ILE A 74 -9.16 -0.33 -1.55
CA ILE A 74 -7.97 -0.77 -0.79
C ILE A 74 -7.09 -1.72 -1.61
N ALA A 75 -7.67 -2.55 -2.48
CA ALA A 75 -6.93 -3.37 -3.42
C ALA A 75 -6.15 -2.50 -4.42
N THR A 76 -6.77 -1.46 -4.98
CA THR A 76 -6.10 -0.49 -5.88
C THR A 76 -4.98 0.27 -5.17
N LEU A 77 -5.16 0.65 -3.89
CA LEU A 77 -4.10 1.27 -3.08
C LEU A 77 -2.91 0.33 -2.89
N LEU A 78 -3.17 -0.95 -2.57
CA LEU A 78 -2.13 -1.97 -2.40
C LEU A 78 -1.40 -2.28 -3.72
N SER A 79 -2.14 -2.43 -4.82
CA SER A 79 -1.55 -2.64 -6.15
C SER A 79 -0.74 -1.43 -6.60
N THR A 80 -1.17 -0.20 -6.30
CA THR A 80 -0.38 1.01 -6.57
C THR A 80 0.93 0.96 -5.80
N LEU A 81 0.89 0.62 -4.50
CA LEU A 81 2.07 0.53 -3.65
C LEU A 81 3.08 -0.51 -4.18
N GLN A 82 2.59 -1.68 -4.58
CA GLN A 82 3.40 -2.80 -5.06
C GLN A 82 3.99 -2.58 -6.47
N ASN A 83 3.38 -1.69 -7.27
CA ASN A 83 3.75 -1.47 -8.67
C ASN A 83 4.26 -0.04 -8.95
N LEU A 84 4.81 0.64 -7.94
CA LEU A 84 5.28 2.04 -8.07
C LEU A 84 6.35 2.22 -9.16
N ARG A 85 7.20 1.22 -9.40
CA ARG A 85 8.34 1.32 -10.34
C ARG A 85 8.41 0.17 -11.35
N GLY A 86 7.43 -0.72 -11.36
CA GLY A 86 7.40 -1.91 -12.23
C GLY A 86 6.60 -3.05 -11.60
N PRO A 87 6.42 -4.17 -12.31
CA PRO A 87 5.67 -5.31 -11.81
C PRO A 87 6.26 -5.87 -10.51
N GLY A 88 5.57 -5.68 -9.39
CA GLY A 88 6.05 -6.09 -8.05
C GLY A 88 7.28 -5.30 -7.55
N VAL A 89 7.71 -4.26 -8.28
CA VAL A 89 8.84 -3.40 -7.91
C VAL A 89 8.28 -2.14 -7.25
N GLY A 90 7.94 -2.27 -5.99
CA GLY A 90 7.35 -1.21 -5.19
C GLY A 90 7.56 -1.44 -3.71
N CYS A 91 6.65 -0.91 -2.90
CA CYS A 91 6.68 -1.09 -1.46
C CYS A 91 5.76 -2.24 -1.03
N PRO A 92 6.19 -3.07 -0.06
CA PRO A 92 5.35 -4.16 0.42
C PRO A 92 4.18 -3.60 1.25
N ALA A 93 3.05 -4.32 1.29
CA ALA A 93 1.84 -3.89 2.02
C ALA A 93 2.13 -3.49 3.48
N VAL A 94 3.03 -4.23 4.12
CA VAL A 94 3.49 -4.02 5.51
C VAL A 94 4.25 -2.71 5.75
N SER A 95 4.65 -1.99 4.70
CA SER A 95 5.22 -0.65 4.81
C SER A 95 4.18 0.45 5.04
N THR A 96 2.89 0.08 5.03
CA THR A 96 1.75 0.98 5.23
C THR A 96 0.69 0.32 6.10
N VAL A 97 -0.31 1.09 6.52
CA VAL A 97 -1.48 0.57 7.27
C VAL A 97 -2.50 -0.14 6.36
N TYR A 98 -2.29 -0.19 5.05
CA TYR A 98 -3.30 -0.71 4.11
C TYR A 98 -3.60 -2.20 4.29
N GLY A 99 -2.63 -2.99 4.73
CA GLY A 99 -2.87 -4.40 5.09
C GLY A 99 -3.84 -4.56 6.25
N GLN A 100 -3.71 -3.73 7.30
CA GLN A 100 -4.65 -3.70 8.42
C GLN A 100 -6.02 -3.19 7.97
N LYS A 101 -6.04 -2.13 7.15
CA LYS A 101 -7.28 -1.58 6.60
C LYS A 101 -8.07 -2.60 5.77
N GLN A 102 -7.38 -3.43 4.98
CA GLN A 102 -8.01 -4.52 4.25
C GLN A 102 -8.70 -5.52 5.19
N GLN A 103 -8.06 -5.85 6.32
CA GLN A 103 -8.64 -6.75 7.32
C GLN A 103 -9.87 -6.13 7.99
N GLU A 104 -9.81 -4.85 8.36
CA GLU A 104 -10.96 -4.10 8.90
C GLU A 104 -12.14 -4.12 7.92
N ILE A 105 -11.90 -3.84 6.64
CA ILE A 105 -12.94 -3.84 5.61
C ILE A 105 -13.53 -5.25 5.44
N ASN A 106 -12.69 -6.30 5.48
CA ASN A 106 -13.15 -7.68 5.37
C ASN A 106 -14.06 -8.09 6.55
N ALA A 107 -13.83 -7.51 7.73
CA ALA A 107 -14.63 -7.74 8.94
C ALA A 107 -15.96 -6.97 8.95
N LEU A 108 -16.19 -6.03 8.03
CA LEU A 108 -17.48 -5.34 7.92
C LEU A 108 -18.60 -6.34 7.58
N PRO A 109 -19.84 -6.11 8.05
CA PRO A 109 -21.00 -6.84 7.56
C PRO A 109 -21.17 -6.62 6.05
N ASN A 110 -21.71 -7.64 5.36
CA ASN A 110 -21.96 -7.58 3.92
C ASN A 110 -23.18 -6.69 3.59
#